data_AF-A0A2S1L9X8-F1
#
_entry.id   AF-A0A2S1L9X8-F1
#
_cell.length_a   1.000
_cell.length_b   1.000
_cell.length_c   1.000
_cell.angle_alpha   90.00
_cell.angle_beta   90.00
_cell.angle_gamma   90.00
#
_symmetry.space_group_name_H-M   'P 1'
#
loop_
_entity.id
_entity.type
_entity.pdbx_description
1 polymer ?
#
loop_
_entity_poly.entity_id
_entity_poly.type
_entity_poly.pdbx_seq_one_letter_code
_entity_poly.pdbx_strand_id
1 'polypeptide(L)'
;MNLKRKHLIIITFFLLFITLISCSKKVVIGKYRTNFNSYGMFRKTLTVNCNGNAILNFQGDMQNNNSLGIWKTEKDTLIIFFDSLKNQNNKFKGEIKFVVKRNKLEYMPFPKSKYNELLEFAKKTVNDSVKIPSYSKVNKLTNQGLKNFQGKTGKQYLKKIEIVKCE
;
A
#
# COMPACT_ATOMS: atom_id res chain seq x y z
N MET A 1 -1.93 -44.41 32.55
CA MET A 1 -1.44 -43.28 31.73
C MET A 1 -1.16 -42.09 32.65
N ASN A 2 0.11 -41.69 32.83
CA ASN A 2 0.56 -40.76 33.86
C ASN A 2 -0.09 -39.38 33.80
N LEU A 3 -0.49 -38.83 34.96
CA LEU A 3 -1.15 -37.52 35.10
C LEU A 3 -0.36 -36.38 34.43
N LYS A 4 0.98 -36.42 34.53
CA LYS A 4 1.89 -35.48 33.86
C LYS A 4 1.77 -35.49 32.32
N ARG A 5 1.49 -36.65 31.72
CA ARG A 5 1.33 -36.80 30.26
C ARG A 5 0.02 -36.19 29.77
N LYS A 6 -1.05 -36.22 30.59
CA LYS A 6 -2.33 -35.58 30.29
C LYS A 6 -2.23 -34.06 30.28
N HIS A 7 -1.54 -33.46 31.26
CA HIS A 7 -1.33 -32.00 31.30
C HIS A 7 -0.46 -31.49 30.13
N LEU A 8 0.56 -32.24 29.74
CA LEU A 8 1.41 -31.87 28.61
C LEU A 8 0.60 -31.77 27.30
N ILE A 9 -0.31 -32.72 27.06
CA ILE A 9 -1.17 -32.76 25.87
C ILE A 9 -2.17 -31.60 25.86
N ILE A 10 -2.73 -31.24 27.02
CA ILE A 10 -3.68 -30.12 27.12
C ILE A 10 -2.97 -28.79 26.84
N ILE A 11 -1.76 -28.58 27.35
CA ILE A 11 -0.98 -27.36 27.13
C ILE A 11 -0.58 -27.21 25.66
N THR A 12 -0.16 -28.29 24.99
CA THR A 12 0.16 -28.24 23.55
C THR A 12 -1.07 -27.97 22.70
N PHE A 13 -2.23 -28.58 23.01
CA PHE A 13 -3.48 -28.28 22.30
C PHE A 13 -3.91 -26.81 22.47
N PHE A 14 -3.76 -26.26 23.67
CA PHE A 14 -4.11 -24.87 23.95
C PHE A 14 -3.20 -23.88 23.20
N LEU A 15 -1.89 -24.15 23.14
CA LEU A 15 -0.93 -23.36 22.34
C LEU A 15 -1.23 -23.43 20.84
N LEU A 16 -1.63 -24.60 20.32
CA LEU A 16 -2.03 -24.77 18.93
C LEU A 16 -3.34 -24.02 18.61
N PHE A 17 -4.26 -23.95 19.56
CA PHE A 17 -5.50 -23.19 19.42
C PHE A 17 -5.25 -21.66 19.39
N ILE A 18 -4.34 -21.16 20.24
CA ILE A 18 -3.95 -19.74 20.26
C ILE A 18 -3.30 -19.32 18.94
N THR A 19 -2.46 -20.17 18.34
CA THR A 19 -1.81 -19.85 17.06
C THR A 19 -2.78 -19.88 15.88
N LEU A 20 -3.81 -20.73 15.92
CA LEU A 20 -4.87 -20.79 14.90
C LEU A 20 -5.80 -19.56 14.94
N ILE A 21 -6.13 -19.03 16.13
CA ILE A 21 -7.00 -17.85 16.29
C ILE A 21 -6.28 -16.55 15.87
N SER A 22 -4.94 -16.51 15.91
CA SER A 22 -4.18 -15.33 15.50
C SER A 22 -4.19 -15.04 13.98
N CYS A 23 -4.79 -15.90 13.16
CA CYS A 23 -4.94 -15.66 11.71
C CYS A 23 -6.19 -14.80 11.40
N SER A 24 -6.41 -13.74 12.17
CA SER A 24 -7.41 -12.73 11.83
C SER A 24 -6.92 -12.01 10.57
N LYS A 25 -7.64 -12.15 9.44
CA LYS A 25 -7.42 -11.36 8.23
C LYS A 25 -7.38 -9.89 8.65
N LYS A 26 -6.24 -9.21 8.49
CA LYS A 26 -6.11 -7.78 8.81
C LYS A 26 -7.20 -7.04 8.03
N VAL A 27 -8.22 -6.55 8.73
CA VAL A 27 -9.32 -5.84 8.11
C VAL A 27 -8.80 -4.49 7.59
N VAL A 28 -8.58 -4.42 6.27
CA VAL A 28 -8.05 -3.23 5.59
C VAL A 28 -9.12 -2.14 5.41
N ILE A 29 -10.36 -2.45 5.73
CA ILE A 29 -11.53 -1.58 5.55
C ILE A 29 -11.38 -0.32 6.42
N GLY A 30 -11.72 0.83 5.83
CA GLY A 30 -11.63 2.12 6.47
C GLY A 30 -11.15 3.22 5.53
N LYS A 31 -10.98 4.41 6.11
CA LYS A 31 -10.50 5.59 5.40
C LYS A 31 -9.08 5.89 5.79
N TYR A 32 -8.24 6.14 4.80
CA TYR A 32 -6.82 6.43 4.95
C TYR A 32 -6.48 7.76 4.32
N ARG A 33 -5.54 8.49 4.91
CA ARG A 33 -5.06 9.78 4.43
C ARG A 33 -3.55 9.79 4.32
N THR A 34 -2.99 10.49 3.35
CA THR A 34 -1.55 10.78 3.33
C THR A 34 -1.08 11.33 4.67
N ASN A 35 0.02 10.80 5.19
CA ASN A 35 0.55 11.19 6.50
C ASN A 35 0.97 12.67 6.58
N PHE A 36 1.28 13.29 5.45
CA PHE A 36 1.47 14.73 5.29
C PHE A 36 0.94 15.17 3.92
N ASN A 37 0.67 16.47 3.77
CA ASN A 37 0.33 17.07 2.48
C ASN A 37 1.61 17.26 1.66
N SER A 38 1.57 16.90 0.38
CA SER A 38 2.65 17.26 -0.55
C SER A 38 2.56 18.74 -0.88
N TYR A 39 3.69 19.45 -0.84
CA TYR A 39 3.77 20.92 -1.00
C TYR A 39 2.84 21.72 -0.06
N GLY A 40 2.37 21.13 1.05
CA GLY A 40 1.42 21.77 1.96
C GLY A 40 -0.05 21.73 1.50
N MET A 41 -0.32 21.46 0.22
CA MET A 41 -1.64 21.67 -0.39
C MET A 41 -2.27 20.38 -0.94
N PHE A 42 -1.46 19.39 -1.34
CA PHE A 42 -1.95 18.18 -1.98
C PHE A 42 -2.12 17.03 -0.99
N ARG A 43 -3.34 16.51 -0.91
CA ARG A 43 -3.72 15.41 -0.02
C ARG A 43 -4.38 14.30 -0.82
N LYS A 44 -4.07 13.05 -0.46
CA LYS A 44 -4.83 11.88 -0.96
C LYS A 44 -5.59 11.23 0.17
N THR A 45 -6.84 10.87 -0.09
CA THR A 45 -7.67 10.10 0.82
C THR A 45 -8.16 8.85 0.10
N LEU A 46 -7.90 7.68 0.66
CA LEU A 46 -8.36 6.39 0.15
C LEU A 46 -9.43 5.83 1.08
N THR A 47 -10.62 5.57 0.56
CA THR A 47 -11.67 4.85 1.28
C THR A 47 -11.75 3.43 0.74
N VAL A 48 -11.70 2.43 1.62
CA VAL A 48 -11.84 1.01 1.32
C VAL A 48 -13.11 0.51 2.01
N ASN A 49 -14.13 0.16 1.23
CA ASN A 49 -15.46 -0.21 1.73
C ASN A 49 -15.67 -1.73 1.78
N CYS A 50 -16.60 -2.19 2.61
CA CYS A 50 -16.92 -3.60 2.79
C CYS A 50 -17.50 -4.27 1.53
N ASN A 51 -18.17 -3.51 0.67
CA ASN A 51 -18.76 -3.98 -0.59
C ASN A 51 -17.74 -4.21 -1.72
N GLY A 52 -16.43 -4.20 -1.42
CA GLY A 52 -15.38 -4.39 -2.42
C GLY A 52 -15.01 -3.13 -3.21
N ASN A 53 -15.66 -2.00 -2.96
CA ASN A 53 -15.35 -0.74 -3.65
C ASN A 53 -14.26 0.05 -2.92
N ALA A 54 -13.45 0.75 -3.71
CA ALA A 54 -12.41 1.67 -3.24
C ALA A 54 -12.55 3.03 -3.94
N ILE A 55 -12.35 4.10 -3.19
CA ILE A 55 -12.42 5.47 -3.70
C ILE A 55 -11.13 6.19 -3.33
N LEU A 56 -10.37 6.61 -4.34
CA LEU A 56 -9.16 7.39 -4.17
C LEU A 56 -9.43 8.85 -4.54
N ASN A 57 -9.52 9.71 -3.54
CA ASN A 57 -9.71 11.15 -3.70
C ASN A 57 -8.36 11.87 -3.69
N PHE A 58 -8.18 12.78 -4.64
CA PHE A 58 -7.08 13.72 -4.71
C PHE A 58 -7.66 15.11 -4.46
N GLN A 59 -7.14 15.79 -3.44
CA GLN A 59 -7.51 17.15 -3.09
C GLN A 59 -6.27 18.04 -3.20
N GLY A 60 -6.42 19.18 -3.85
CA GLY A 60 -5.39 20.20 -4.02
C GLY A 60 -6.02 21.50 -4.50
N ASP A 61 -5.23 22.56 -4.54
CA ASP A 61 -5.69 23.94 -4.74
C ASP A 61 -6.63 24.11 -5.96
N MET A 62 -6.32 23.46 -7.08
CA MET A 62 -7.14 23.44 -8.30
C MET A 62 -7.45 22.03 -8.81
N GLN A 63 -7.24 20.99 -7.99
CA GLN A 63 -7.39 19.60 -8.42
C GLN A 63 -8.17 18.79 -7.37
N ASN A 64 -9.47 18.68 -7.60
CA ASN A 64 -10.38 17.88 -6.79
C ASN A 64 -10.99 16.78 -7.65
N ASN A 65 -10.26 15.67 -7.76
CA ASN A 65 -10.66 14.54 -8.59
C ASN A 65 -10.69 13.26 -7.77
N ASN A 66 -11.46 12.29 -8.23
CA ASN A 66 -11.50 10.97 -7.62
C ASN A 66 -11.18 9.86 -8.63
N SER A 67 -11.00 8.66 -8.11
CA SER A 67 -10.91 7.45 -8.90
C SER A 67 -11.65 6.35 -8.16
N LEU A 68 -12.58 5.70 -8.85
CA LEU A 68 -13.39 4.59 -8.37
C LEU A 68 -12.77 3.29 -8.84
N GLY A 69 -12.61 2.35 -7.91
CA GLY A 69 -12.01 1.06 -8.19
C GLY A 69 -12.59 -0.04 -7.33
N ILE A 70 -12.12 -1.25 -7.59
CA ILE A 70 -12.38 -2.42 -6.76
C ILE A 70 -11.10 -2.82 -6.04
N TRP A 71 -11.22 -3.48 -4.90
CA TRP A 71 -10.04 -3.90 -4.12
C TRP A 71 -10.08 -5.37 -3.73
N LYS A 72 -8.89 -5.93 -3.52
CA LYS A 72 -8.68 -7.23 -2.89
C LYS A 72 -7.46 -7.20 -1.98
N THR A 73 -7.33 -8.19 -1.12
CA THR A 73 -6.16 -8.37 -0.26
C THR A 73 -5.50 -9.70 -0.53
N GLU A 74 -4.18 -9.69 -0.71
CA GLU A 74 -3.34 -10.87 -0.84
C GLU A 74 -2.24 -10.83 0.24
N LYS A 75 -2.32 -11.71 1.23
CA LYS A 75 -1.45 -11.70 2.41
C LYS A 75 -1.45 -10.32 3.09
N ASP A 76 -0.31 -9.65 3.14
CA ASP A 76 -0.15 -8.30 3.67
C ASP A 76 -0.24 -7.20 2.60
N THR A 77 -0.78 -7.51 1.41
CA THR A 77 -0.88 -6.55 0.30
C THR A 77 -2.33 -6.18 0.04
N LEU A 78 -2.64 -4.88 0.06
CA LEU A 78 -3.87 -4.34 -0.50
C LEU A 78 -3.64 -4.01 -1.98
N ILE A 79 -4.51 -4.50 -2.83
CA ILE A 79 -4.46 -4.29 -4.28
C ILE A 79 -5.74 -3.59 -4.70
N ILE A 80 -5.61 -2.50 -5.45
CA ILE A 80 -6.74 -1.71 -5.95
C ILE A 80 -6.65 -1.59 -7.46
N PHE A 81 -7.75 -1.89 -8.13
CA PHE A 81 -7.89 -1.82 -9.58
C PHE A 81 -8.81 -0.67 -9.98
N PHE A 82 -8.27 0.30 -10.70
CA PHE A 82 -9.00 1.42 -11.28
C PHE A 82 -9.20 1.15 -12.77
N ASP A 83 -10.37 0.61 -13.11
CA ASP A 83 -10.74 0.30 -14.50
C ASP A 83 -11.15 1.59 -15.22
N SER A 84 -10.34 2.01 -16.20
CA SER A 84 -10.58 3.20 -16.99
C SER A 84 -11.56 3.00 -18.14
N LEU A 85 -11.85 1.76 -18.54
CA LEU A 85 -12.86 1.47 -19.55
C LEU A 85 -14.26 1.62 -18.95
N LYS A 86 -14.44 1.13 -17.72
CA LYS A 86 -15.71 1.25 -16.99
C LYS A 86 -15.95 2.65 -16.42
N ASN A 87 -14.89 3.34 -15.99
CA ASN A 87 -14.97 4.68 -15.40
C ASN A 87 -14.00 5.64 -16.11
N GLN A 88 -14.44 6.23 -17.21
CA GLN A 88 -13.61 7.13 -18.03
C GLN A 88 -13.12 8.37 -17.27
N ASN A 89 -13.88 8.82 -16.26
CA ASN A 89 -13.57 9.98 -15.43
C ASN A 89 -12.49 9.71 -14.36
N ASN A 90 -12.01 8.47 -14.23
CA ASN A 90 -10.97 8.14 -13.26
C ASN A 90 -9.66 8.88 -13.57
N LYS A 91 -9.17 9.67 -12.60
CA LYS A 91 -7.86 10.32 -12.69
C LYS A 91 -6.71 9.33 -12.70
N PHE A 92 -6.77 8.28 -11.88
CA PHE A 92 -5.80 7.20 -11.83
C PHE A 92 -6.32 6.00 -12.63
N LYS A 93 -5.46 5.40 -13.44
CA LYS A 93 -5.79 4.25 -14.29
C LYS A 93 -4.84 3.09 -13.96
N GLY A 94 -5.38 1.88 -13.87
CA GLY A 94 -4.61 0.66 -13.61
C GLY A 94 -4.58 0.25 -12.14
N GLU A 95 -3.51 -0.44 -11.75
CA GLU A 95 -3.40 -1.10 -10.45
C GLU A 95 -2.51 -0.31 -9.48
N ILE A 96 -2.94 -0.18 -8.22
CA ILE A 96 -2.11 0.31 -7.11
C ILE A 96 -1.99 -0.78 -6.04
N LYS A 97 -0.77 -1.02 -5.58
CA LYS A 97 -0.45 -1.98 -4.52
C LYS A 97 0.10 -1.27 -3.29
N PHE A 98 -0.39 -1.68 -2.12
CA PHE A 98 0.10 -1.22 -0.83
C PHE A 98 0.46 -2.39 0.08
N VAL A 99 1.54 -2.24 0.84
CA VAL A 99 1.87 -3.13 1.96
C VAL A 99 1.12 -2.63 3.21
N VAL A 100 0.30 -3.51 3.79
CA VAL A 100 -0.51 -3.26 4.98
C VAL A 100 0.33 -3.45 6.24
N LYS A 101 0.62 -2.34 6.93
CA LYS A 101 1.39 -2.32 8.18
C LYS A 101 0.59 -1.65 9.30
N ARG A 102 -0.07 -2.47 10.12
CA ARG A 102 -0.95 -2.00 11.22
C ARG A 102 -2.01 -1.03 10.68
N ASN A 103 -1.91 0.26 11.02
CA ASN A 103 -2.78 1.34 10.57
C ASN A 103 -2.21 2.14 9.39
N LYS A 104 -1.23 1.60 8.65
CA LYS A 104 -0.58 2.26 7.53
C LYS A 104 -0.66 1.42 6.27
N LEU A 105 -0.81 2.09 5.13
CA LEU A 105 -0.65 1.54 3.79
C LEU A 105 0.58 2.20 3.18
N GLU A 106 1.67 1.43 3.06
CA GLU A 106 2.89 1.87 2.41
C GLU A 106 2.83 1.49 0.93
N TYR A 107 3.31 2.35 0.03
CA TYR A 107 3.40 1.97 -1.38
C TYR A 107 4.31 0.75 -1.55
N MET A 108 3.95 -0.13 -2.49
CA MET A 108 4.77 -1.31 -2.78
C MET A 108 6.15 -0.86 -3.28
N PRO A 109 7.25 -1.48 -2.80
CA PRO A 109 8.60 -1.17 -3.29
C PRO A 109 8.72 -1.38 -4.80
N PHE A 110 9.64 -0.66 -5.41
CA PHE A 110 9.90 -0.79 -6.85
C PHE A 110 10.31 -2.24 -7.17
N PRO A 111 9.66 -2.94 -8.12
CA PRO A 111 10.00 -4.31 -8.44
C PRO A 111 11.44 -4.45 -8.96
N LYS A 112 12.19 -5.43 -8.46
CA LYS A 112 13.56 -5.71 -8.95
C LYS A 112 13.57 -6.08 -10.44
N SER A 113 12.54 -6.78 -10.93
CA SER A 113 12.40 -7.13 -12.35
C SER A 113 12.38 -5.90 -13.24
N LYS A 114 11.50 -4.92 -12.93
CA LYS A 114 11.45 -3.63 -13.64
C LYS A 114 12.76 -2.86 -13.58
N TYR A 115 13.48 -2.96 -12.46
CA TYR A 115 14.80 -2.33 -12.34
C TYR A 115 15.84 -2.98 -13.27
N ASN A 116 15.82 -4.31 -13.39
CA ASN A 116 16.69 -5.03 -14.31
C ASN A 116 16.36 -4.71 -15.78
N GLU A 117 15.07 -4.62 -16.13
CA GLU A 117 14.63 -4.18 -17.46
C GLU A 117 15.15 -2.78 -17.80
N LEU A 118 15.08 -1.83 -16.84
CA LEU A 118 15.65 -0.49 -17.02
C LEU A 118 17.17 -0.55 -17.26
N LEU A 119 17.90 -1.40 -16.52
CA LEU A 119 19.33 -1.60 -16.72
C LEU A 119 19.65 -2.16 -18.11
N GLU A 120 18.88 -3.14 -18.59
CA GLU A 120 19.05 -3.70 -19.93
C GLU A 120 18.75 -2.67 -21.01
N PHE A 121 17.69 -1.88 -20.84
CA PHE A 121 17.34 -0.81 -21.77
C PHE A 121 18.45 0.25 -21.88
N ALA A 122 18.99 0.70 -20.74
CA ALA A 122 20.09 1.67 -20.74
C ALA A 122 21.39 1.12 -21.32
N LYS A 123 21.63 -0.19 -21.25
CA LYS A 123 22.78 -0.83 -21.92
C LYS A 123 22.65 -0.87 -23.44
N LYS A 124 21.41 -0.94 -23.95
CA LYS A 124 21.12 -1.00 -25.39
C LYS A 124 21.08 0.36 -26.08
N THR A 125 20.95 1.44 -25.31
CA THR A 125 20.91 2.80 -25.86
C THR A 125 22.33 3.29 -26.12
N VAL A 126 22.65 3.53 -27.39
CA VAL A 126 24.01 3.83 -27.90
C VAL A 126 24.50 5.24 -27.52
N ASN A 127 23.62 6.11 -27.01
CA ASN A 127 23.98 7.46 -26.63
C ASN A 127 24.33 7.60 -25.15
N ASP A 128 25.51 8.16 -24.93
CA ASP A 128 26.15 8.62 -23.71
C ASP A 128 25.37 8.55 -22.37
N SER A 129 25.97 7.78 -21.46
CA SER A 129 26.07 8.05 -20.02
C SER A 129 24.79 8.33 -19.21
N VAL A 130 23.65 7.71 -19.55
CA VAL A 130 22.51 7.67 -18.62
C VAL A 130 22.85 6.77 -17.42
N LYS A 131 23.42 7.38 -16.38
CA LYS A 131 23.77 6.70 -15.13
C LYS A 131 22.50 6.34 -14.35
N ILE A 132 22.07 5.08 -14.46
CA ILE A 132 20.96 4.57 -13.67
C ILE A 132 21.36 4.56 -12.18
N PRO A 133 20.58 5.20 -11.29
CA PRO A 133 20.79 5.13 -9.86
C PRO A 133 20.68 3.70 -9.34
N SER A 134 21.35 3.37 -8.23
CA SER A 134 21.21 2.04 -7.61
C SER A 134 19.75 1.71 -7.26
N TYR A 135 19.42 0.41 -7.26
CA TYR A 135 18.09 -0.07 -6.88
C TYR A 135 17.60 0.51 -5.54
N SER A 136 18.47 0.59 -4.54
CA SER A 136 18.15 1.18 -3.23
C SER A 136 17.70 2.65 -3.37
N LYS A 137 18.39 3.42 -4.21
CA LYS A 137 18.05 4.83 -4.48
C LYS A 137 16.72 4.94 -5.23
N VAL A 138 16.48 4.11 -6.25
CA VAL A 138 15.20 4.06 -6.98
C VAL A 138 14.05 3.69 -6.04
N ASN A 139 14.20 2.63 -5.25
CA ASN A 139 13.18 2.16 -4.33
C ASN A 139 12.87 3.17 -3.21
N LYS A 140 13.89 3.93 -2.77
CA LYS A 140 13.70 5.03 -1.82
C LYS A 140 12.82 6.12 -2.43
N LEU A 141 13.09 6.52 -3.68
CA LEU A 141 12.31 7.54 -4.39
C LEU A 141 10.84 7.14 -4.59
N THR A 142 10.55 5.85 -4.81
CA THR A 142 9.17 5.35 -4.97
C THR A 142 8.29 5.61 -3.73
N ASN A 143 8.92 5.67 -2.55
CA ASN A 143 8.22 5.86 -1.28
C ASN A 143 8.48 7.24 -0.66
N GLN A 144 9.24 8.10 -1.34
CA GLN A 144 9.61 9.42 -0.83
C GLN A 144 8.52 10.41 -1.20
N GLY A 145 7.99 11.11 -0.20
CA GLY A 145 7.11 12.24 -0.45
C GLY A 145 7.89 13.42 -0.99
N LEU A 146 7.15 14.35 -1.60
CA LEU A 146 7.68 15.64 -2.03
C LEU A 146 8.23 16.41 -0.82
N LYS A 147 9.23 17.26 -1.07
CA LYS A 147 9.83 18.12 -0.03
C LYS A 147 8.74 18.99 0.61
N ASN A 148 8.75 19.10 1.93
CA ASN A 148 7.93 20.09 2.63
C ASN A 148 8.52 21.50 2.45
N PHE A 149 7.85 22.53 2.99
CA PHE A 149 8.31 23.93 2.94
C PHE A 149 9.71 24.15 3.59
N GLN A 150 10.15 23.22 4.45
CA GLN A 150 11.48 23.23 5.07
C GLN A 150 12.52 22.42 4.28
N GLY A 151 12.19 21.98 3.06
CA GLY A 151 13.07 21.16 2.23
C GLY A 151 13.26 19.71 2.69
N LYS A 152 12.59 19.28 3.77
CA LYS A 152 12.68 17.91 4.32
C LYS A 152 11.73 16.98 3.57
N THR A 153 12.21 15.78 3.25
CA THR A 153 11.40 14.70 2.65
C THR A 153 11.19 13.57 3.64
N GLY A 154 9.93 13.21 3.88
CA GLY A 154 9.54 12.02 4.63
C GLY A 154 9.13 10.87 3.72
N LYS A 155 9.04 9.66 4.29
CA LYS A 155 8.37 8.55 3.61
C LYS A 155 6.86 8.82 3.54
N GLN A 156 6.29 8.77 2.34
CA GLN A 156 4.86 8.98 2.14
C GLN A 156 4.10 7.65 2.27
N TYR A 157 3.04 7.65 3.07
CA TYR A 157 2.14 6.51 3.25
C TYR A 157 0.73 6.99 3.58
N LEU A 158 -0.27 6.13 3.44
CA LEU A 158 -1.63 6.42 3.88
C LEU A 158 -1.84 5.90 5.30
N LYS A 159 -2.15 6.79 6.25
CA LYS A 159 -2.48 6.46 7.64
C LYS A 159 -3.99 6.32 7.78
N LYS A 160 -4.45 5.25 8.42
CA LYS A 160 -5.87 5.05 8.75
C LYS A 160 -6.33 6.18 9.66
N ILE A 161 -7.44 6.82 9.29
CA ILE A 161 -8.05 7.93 10.02
C ILE A 161 -9.45 7.58 10.55
N GLU A 162 -10.19 6.71 9.87
CA GLU A 162 -11.53 6.29 10.29
C GLU A 162 -11.67 4.78 10.08
N ILE A 163 -12.34 4.11 11.02
CA ILE A 163 -12.74 2.71 10.90
C ILE A 163 -14.16 2.70 10.33
N VAL A 164 -14.33 2.08 9.18
CA VAL A 164 -15.67 1.81 8.62
C VAL A 164 -16.06 0.43 9.13
N LYS A 165 -17.16 0.35 9.90
CA LYS A 165 -17.73 -0.93 10.32
C LYS A 165 -18.44 -1.56 9.13
N CYS A 166 -18.29 -2.86 8.96
CA CYS A 166 -19.15 -3.62 8.07
C CYS A 166 -20.37 -4.05 8.86
N GLU A 167 -21.53 -3.77 8.30
CA GLU A 167 -22.79 -4.36 8.73
C GLU A 167 -22.93 -5.77 8.14
#